data_AF-A0A820JRY7-F1
#
_entry.id   AF-A0A820JRY7-F1
#
_cell.length_a   1.000
_cell.length_b   1.000
_cell.length_c   1.000
_cell.angle_alpha   90.00
_cell.angle_beta   90.00
_cell.angle_gamma   90.00
#
_symmetry.space_group_name_H-M   'P 1'
#
loop_
_entity.id
_entity.type
_entity.pdbx_description
1 polymer ?
#
loop_
_entity_poly.entity_id
_entity_poly.type
_entity_poly.pdbx_seq_one_letter_code
_entity_poly.pdbx_strand_id
1 'polypeptide(L)'
;SYFLFYLGLIFRYTGYKDNVFAAERIIWAFDLELWFLGSLKFVVALRSVGPKLFMLKNMLRDLAAFFYMIFIAIAAYGVVSRALILYKQIPFTSSDIFRTIFYEPYWFIYGDVADKDLLDKIISNGTQSRVAEATATHVLLTFHMLFINVLILNLLIAVFTDTIDKVKENTEFYWRCQCYSFIREYFKQPPCAYPPLIIISHFILLIRYIYSKITCKRTEDSNHTSKSITLLRNF
;
A
#
# COMPACT_ATOMS: atom_id res chain seq x y z
N SER A 1 -2.22 -9.83 -0.96
CA SER A 1 -1.57 -10.21 0.29
C SER A 1 -1.32 -11.71 0.31
N TYR A 2 -2.31 -12.59 0.55
CA TYR A 2 -2.07 -14.05 0.64
C TYR A 2 -1.27 -14.67 -0.53
N PHE A 3 -1.50 -14.24 -1.78
CA PHE A 3 -0.70 -14.67 -2.92
C PHE A 3 0.80 -14.33 -2.79
N LEU A 4 1.14 -13.12 -2.35
CA LEU A 4 2.54 -12.70 -2.15
C LEU A 4 3.20 -13.45 -1.00
N PHE A 5 2.44 -13.71 0.07
CA PHE A 5 2.88 -14.56 1.17
C PHE A 5 3.28 -15.96 0.68
N TYR A 6 2.40 -16.63 -0.08
CA TYR A 6 2.68 -17.95 -0.64
C TYR A 6 3.80 -17.92 -1.69
N LEU A 7 3.87 -16.88 -2.53
CA LEU A 7 4.95 -16.68 -3.48
C LEU A 7 6.31 -16.61 -2.78
N GLY A 8 6.41 -15.83 -1.69
CA GLY A 8 7.61 -15.77 -0.86
C GLY A 8 7.95 -17.12 -0.20
N LEU A 9 6.93 -17.89 0.22
CA LEU A 9 7.09 -19.24 0.78
C LEU A 9 7.64 -20.24 -0.26
N ILE A 10 7.19 -20.14 -1.51
CA ILE A 10 7.70 -20.95 -2.63
C ILE A 10 9.16 -20.59 -2.95
N PHE A 11 9.50 -19.31 -2.96
CA PHE A 11 10.90 -18.86 -3.15
C PHE A 11 11.81 -19.33 -2.01
N ARG A 12 11.31 -19.31 -0.77
CA ARG A 12 12.02 -19.84 0.39
C ARG A 12 12.27 -21.35 0.27
N TYR A 13 11.28 -22.11 -0.18
CA TYR A 13 11.39 -23.57 -0.32
C TYR A 13 12.34 -23.99 -1.46
N THR A 14 12.45 -23.17 -2.50
CA THR A 14 13.35 -23.39 -3.65
C THR A 14 14.78 -22.85 -3.43
N GLY A 15 15.08 -22.35 -2.22
CA GLY A 15 16.29 -21.60 -1.87
C GLY A 15 17.59 -22.41 -1.90
N TYR A 16 18.27 -22.41 -3.05
CA TYR A 16 19.64 -22.92 -3.22
C TYR A 16 20.67 -21.83 -3.64
N LYS A 17 20.28 -20.55 -3.78
CA LYS A 17 21.17 -19.45 -4.23
C LYS A 17 20.93 -18.13 -3.48
N ASP A 18 22.02 -17.40 -3.18
CA ASP A 18 22.03 -16.14 -2.40
C ASP A 18 21.13 -15.02 -2.96
N ASN A 19 21.03 -14.89 -4.29
CA ASN A 19 20.18 -13.87 -4.92
C ASN A 19 18.67 -14.10 -4.69
N VAL A 20 18.25 -15.36 -4.48
CA VAL A 20 16.85 -15.70 -4.19
C VAL A 20 16.51 -15.29 -2.75
N PHE A 21 17.48 -15.38 -1.84
CA PHE A 21 17.33 -14.95 -0.44
C PHE A 21 17.19 -13.43 -0.27
N ALA A 22 17.76 -12.63 -1.17
CA ALA A 22 17.50 -11.19 -1.18
C ALA A 22 16.08 -10.86 -1.65
N ALA A 23 15.63 -11.51 -2.72
CA ALA A 23 14.31 -11.30 -3.30
C ALA A 23 13.17 -11.71 -2.35
N GLU A 24 13.29 -12.83 -1.64
CA GLU A 24 12.26 -13.28 -0.68
C GLU A 24 12.06 -12.27 0.46
N ARG A 25 13.15 -11.67 0.97
CA ARG A 25 13.08 -10.68 2.06
C ARG A 25 12.33 -9.43 1.62
N ILE A 26 12.56 -8.99 0.39
CA ILE A 26 11.86 -7.84 -0.20
C ILE A 26 10.37 -8.17 -0.35
N ILE A 27 10.03 -9.36 -0.88
CA ILE A 27 8.63 -9.80 -1.06
C ILE A 27 7.89 -9.85 0.27
N TRP A 28 8.49 -10.42 1.32
CA TRP A 28 7.87 -10.47 2.64
C TRP A 28 7.77 -9.11 3.32
N ALA A 29 8.74 -8.20 3.11
CA ALA A 29 8.64 -6.83 3.61
C ALA A 29 7.43 -6.09 2.99
N PHE A 30 7.24 -6.21 1.67
CA PHE A 30 6.07 -5.65 1.01
C PHE A 30 4.76 -6.34 1.40
N ASP A 31 4.75 -7.67 1.58
CA ASP A 31 3.56 -8.36 2.08
C ASP A 31 3.18 -7.86 3.47
N LEU A 32 4.16 -7.70 4.38
CA LEU A 32 3.95 -7.14 5.71
C LEU A 32 3.37 -5.72 5.64
N GLU A 33 3.89 -4.86 4.77
CA GLU A 33 3.34 -3.52 4.56
C GLU A 33 1.87 -3.57 4.08
N LEU A 34 1.54 -4.46 3.14
CA LEU A 34 0.16 -4.66 2.69
C LEU A 34 -0.76 -5.20 3.79
N TRP A 35 -0.24 -6.04 4.69
CA TRP A 35 -0.97 -6.49 5.87
C TRP A 35 -1.26 -5.33 6.83
N PHE A 36 -0.28 -4.46 7.08
CA PHE A 36 -0.48 -3.24 7.88
C PHE A 36 -1.49 -2.29 7.23
N LEU A 37 -1.42 -2.06 5.92
CA LEU A 37 -2.44 -1.29 5.20
C LEU A 37 -3.83 -1.95 5.28
N GLY A 38 -3.88 -3.28 5.22
CA GLY A 38 -5.10 -4.06 5.43
C GLY A 38 -5.70 -3.87 6.83
N SER A 39 -4.85 -3.67 7.85
CA SER A 39 -5.29 -3.44 9.23
C SER A 39 -6.07 -2.13 9.40
N LEU A 40 -5.92 -1.16 8.48
CA LEU A 40 -6.71 0.07 8.46
C LEU A 40 -8.22 -0.22 8.38
N LYS A 41 -8.64 -1.37 7.85
CA LYS A 41 -10.06 -1.79 7.86
C LYS A 41 -10.64 -1.84 9.27
N PHE A 42 -9.86 -2.28 10.26
CA PHE A 42 -10.28 -2.28 11.66
C PHE A 42 -10.30 -0.85 12.23
N VAL A 43 -9.33 -0.02 11.86
CA VAL A 43 -9.28 1.40 12.28
C VAL A 43 -10.47 2.19 11.71
N VAL A 44 -10.94 1.87 10.50
CA VAL A 44 -12.14 2.48 9.89
C VAL A 44 -13.41 2.17 10.70
N ALA A 45 -13.47 1.03 11.40
CA ALA A 45 -14.60 0.70 12.25
C ALA A 45 -14.65 1.52 13.57
N LEU A 46 -13.55 2.21 13.94
CA LEU A 46 -13.52 3.04 15.14
C LEU A 46 -14.36 4.31 14.94
N ARG A 47 -15.24 4.61 15.91
CA ARG A 47 -16.16 5.75 15.86
C ARG A 47 -15.46 7.12 15.74
N SER A 48 -14.28 7.27 16.32
CA SER A 48 -13.55 8.56 16.33
C SER A 48 -12.68 8.79 15.09
N VAL A 49 -12.22 7.72 14.42
CA VAL A 49 -11.25 7.78 13.33
C VAL A 49 -11.87 7.41 11.97
N GLY A 50 -12.89 6.56 11.98
CA GLY A 50 -13.51 6.01 10.79
C GLY A 50 -14.08 7.03 9.80
N PRO A 51 -14.91 8.00 10.23
CA PRO A 51 -15.40 9.05 9.33
C PRO A 51 -14.25 9.82 8.69
N LYS A 52 -13.20 10.15 9.45
CA LYS A 52 -12.03 10.89 8.95
C LYS A 52 -11.26 10.09 7.89
N LEU A 53 -11.06 8.79 8.12
CA LEU A 53 -10.42 7.90 7.14
C LEU A 53 -11.27 7.73 5.86
N PHE A 54 -12.60 7.72 5.99
CA PHE A 54 -13.49 7.71 4.83
C PHE A 54 -13.37 9.00 4.01
N MET A 55 -13.32 10.16 4.68
CA MET A 55 -13.07 11.45 4.00
C MET A 55 -11.71 11.44 3.28
N LEU A 56 -10.66 10.96 3.95
CA LEU A 56 -9.31 10.86 3.39
C LEU A 56 -9.27 10.01 2.11
N LYS A 57 -9.98 8.88 2.09
CA LYS A 57 -10.05 8.02 0.90
C LYS A 57 -10.60 8.77 -0.31
N ASN A 58 -11.61 9.61 -0.12
CA ASN A 58 -12.20 10.38 -1.22
C ASN A 58 -11.24 11.46 -1.72
N MET A 59 -10.45 12.07 -0.83
CA MET A 59 -9.42 13.07 -1.17
C MET A 59 -8.22 12.48 -1.93
N LEU A 60 -8.01 11.15 -1.88
CA LEU A 60 -6.94 10.51 -2.66
C LEU A 60 -7.15 10.67 -4.17
N ARG A 61 -8.39 10.82 -4.63
CA ARG A 61 -8.66 11.08 -6.05
C ARG A 61 -8.16 12.46 -6.46
N ASP A 62 -8.39 13.46 -5.62
CA ASP A 62 -7.93 14.82 -5.87
C ASP A 62 -6.41 14.88 -5.77
N LEU A 63 -5.80 14.13 -4.84
CA LEU A 63 -4.35 13.95 -4.71
C LEU A 63 -3.68 13.42 -6.00
N ALA A 64 -4.38 12.63 -6.83
CA ALA A 64 -3.83 12.14 -8.09
C ALA A 64 -3.46 13.28 -9.06
N ALA A 65 -4.27 14.35 -9.09
CA ALA A 65 -3.96 15.54 -9.88
C ALA A 65 -2.73 16.30 -9.34
N PHE A 66 -2.52 16.28 -8.02
CA PHE A 66 -1.32 16.85 -7.41
C PHE A 66 -0.05 16.09 -7.77
N PHE A 67 -0.08 14.75 -7.80
CA PHE A 67 1.07 13.96 -8.26
C PHE A 67 1.45 14.30 -9.71
N TYR A 68 0.46 14.57 -10.57
CA TYR A 68 0.72 15.01 -11.94
C TYR A 68 1.41 16.39 -11.99
N MET A 69 0.98 17.35 -11.16
CA MET A 69 1.65 18.64 -11.04
C MET A 69 3.09 18.52 -10.51
N ILE A 70 3.30 17.70 -9.48
CA ILE A 70 4.64 17.39 -8.93
C ILE A 70 5.52 16.80 -10.03
N PHE A 71 5.00 15.86 -10.80
CA PHE A 71 5.74 15.22 -11.89
C PHE A 71 6.22 16.24 -12.94
N ILE A 72 5.35 17.14 -13.39
CA ILE A 72 5.73 18.21 -14.33
C ILE A 72 6.79 19.12 -13.73
N ALA A 73 6.64 19.50 -12.46
CA ALA A 73 7.56 20.42 -11.80
C ALA A 73 8.96 19.81 -11.61
N ILE A 74 9.03 18.55 -11.20
CA ILE A 74 10.26 17.75 -11.14
C ILE A 74 10.91 17.67 -12.52
N ALA A 75 10.15 17.31 -13.55
CA ALA A 75 10.67 17.18 -14.91
C ALA A 75 11.25 18.51 -15.42
N ALA A 76 10.57 19.63 -15.14
CA ALA A 76 11.03 20.96 -15.55
C ALA A 76 12.39 21.31 -14.93
N TYR A 77 12.54 21.13 -13.63
CA TYR A 77 13.83 21.38 -12.97
C TYR A 77 14.90 20.36 -13.39
N GLY A 78 14.55 19.08 -13.47
CA GLY A 78 15.48 18.02 -13.86
C GLY A 78 16.08 18.23 -15.25
N VAL A 79 15.29 18.74 -16.21
CA VAL A 79 15.79 19.08 -17.56
C VAL A 79 16.71 20.30 -17.50
N VAL A 80 16.35 21.35 -16.75
CA VAL A 80 17.14 22.58 -16.65
C VAL A 80 18.46 22.36 -15.90
N SER A 81 18.45 21.59 -14.81
CA SER A 81 19.65 21.25 -14.05
C SER A 81 20.63 20.42 -14.88
N ARG A 82 20.10 19.47 -15.68
CA ARG A 82 20.88 18.72 -16.68
C ARG A 82 21.49 19.63 -17.74
N ALA A 83 20.75 20.63 -18.22
CA ALA A 83 21.26 21.57 -19.22
C ALA A 83 22.36 22.50 -18.67
N LEU A 84 22.26 22.92 -17.41
CA LEU A 84 23.20 23.87 -16.79
C LEU A 84 24.51 23.22 -16.32
N ILE A 85 24.45 22.13 -15.56
CA ILE A 85 25.65 21.50 -14.95
C ILE A 85 26.21 20.38 -15.83
N LEU A 86 25.34 19.62 -16.50
CA LEU A 86 25.70 18.30 -17.00
C LEU A 86 26.08 18.24 -18.48
N TYR A 87 26.00 19.35 -19.21
CA TYR A 87 26.35 19.39 -20.64
C TYR A 87 27.77 18.86 -20.93
N LYS A 88 28.68 18.84 -19.94
CA LYS A 88 30.10 18.50 -20.12
C LYS A 88 30.63 17.32 -19.31
N GLN A 89 29.89 16.77 -18.33
CA GLN A 89 30.49 15.91 -17.29
C GLN A 89 30.16 14.41 -17.33
N ILE A 90 29.06 13.97 -17.94
CA ILE A 90 28.65 12.53 -17.89
C ILE A 90 28.21 12.05 -19.29
N PRO A 91 28.68 10.89 -19.78
CA PRO A 91 28.15 10.28 -21.00
C PRO A 91 26.66 9.91 -20.83
N PHE A 92 25.92 9.94 -21.94
CA PHE A 92 24.48 9.61 -21.99
C PHE A 92 24.22 8.11 -21.73
N THR A 93 24.36 7.64 -20.50
CA THR A 93 23.86 6.31 -20.11
C THR A 93 22.39 6.43 -19.70
N SER A 94 21.49 5.64 -20.30
CA SER A 94 20.04 5.77 -20.12
C SER A 94 19.56 5.66 -18.67
N SER A 95 20.23 4.86 -17.82
CA SER A 95 19.90 4.73 -16.40
C SER A 95 20.21 5.98 -15.59
N ASP A 96 21.31 6.65 -15.93
CA ASP A 96 21.79 7.82 -15.20
C ASP A 96 20.92 9.03 -15.52
N ILE A 97 20.47 9.16 -16.77
CA ILE A 97 19.55 10.21 -17.23
C ILE A 97 18.30 10.24 -16.35
N PHE A 98 17.64 9.09 -16.15
CA PHE A 98 16.42 9.02 -15.34
C PHE A 98 16.69 9.39 -13.87
N ARG A 99 17.79 8.89 -13.31
CA ARG A 99 18.16 9.14 -11.91
C ARG A 99 18.30 10.65 -11.62
N THR A 100 19.01 11.40 -12.43
CA THR A 100 19.20 12.82 -12.13
C THR A 100 18.06 13.71 -12.59
N ILE A 101 17.28 13.33 -13.61
CA ILE A 101 16.13 14.14 -14.02
C ILE A 101 14.96 13.99 -13.05
N PHE A 102 14.71 12.78 -12.54
CA PHE A 102 13.53 12.50 -11.73
C PHE A 102 13.86 12.18 -10.27
N TYR A 103 14.82 11.29 -10.02
CA TYR A 103 15.06 10.77 -8.67
C TYR A 103 15.74 11.79 -7.77
N GLU A 104 16.79 12.47 -8.23
CA GLU A 104 17.50 13.49 -7.43
C GLU A 104 16.61 14.69 -7.09
N PRO A 105 15.88 15.32 -8.04
CA PRO A 105 15.01 16.44 -7.73
C PRO A 105 13.80 16.08 -6.86
N TYR A 106 13.37 14.82 -6.88
CA TYR A 106 12.32 14.33 -5.99
C TYR A 106 12.74 14.44 -4.51
N TRP A 107 13.98 14.08 -4.16
CA TRP A 107 14.49 14.21 -2.79
C TRP A 107 14.60 15.66 -2.35
N PHE A 108 14.85 16.58 -3.29
CA PHE A 108 14.90 18.00 -2.98
C PHE A 108 13.56 18.49 -2.43
N ILE A 109 12.42 18.02 -2.94
CA ILE A 109 11.07 18.39 -2.44
C ILE A 109 10.95 18.13 -0.92
N TYR A 110 11.57 17.06 -0.43
CA TYR A 110 11.60 16.69 0.99
C TYR A 110 12.64 17.48 1.82
N GLY A 111 13.44 18.33 1.19
CA GLY A 111 14.48 19.14 1.82
C GLY A 111 15.85 18.47 1.89
N ASP A 112 16.00 17.26 1.33
CA ASP A 112 17.28 16.55 1.30
C ASP A 112 18.10 16.98 0.08
N VAL A 113 18.98 17.95 0.25
CA VAL A 113 19.84 18.49 -0.82
C VAL A 113 21.22 17.85 -0.73
N ALA A 114 21.38 16.73 -1.44
CA ALA A 114 22.64 15.98 -1.51
C ALA A 114 23.83 16.76 -2.09
N ASP A 115 23.59 17.83 -2.86
CA ASP A 115 24.63 18.58 -3.59
C ASP A 115 25.30 19.71 -2.78
N LYS A 116 24.95 19.91 -1.51
CA LYS A 116 25.61 20.94 -0.66
C LYS A 116 27.13 20.73 -0.57
N ASP A 117 27.54 19.49 -0.33
CA ASP A 117 28.96 19.14 -0.20
C ASP A 117 29.71 19.20 -1.54
N LEU A 118 29.00 19.00 -2.66
CA LEU A 118 29.56 19.09 -4.00
C LEU A 118 29.80 20.55 -4.39
N LEU A 119 28.89 21.45 -4.00
CA LEU A 119 29.06 22.88 -4.17
C LEU A 119 30.29 23.41 -3.46
N ASP A 120 30.45 23.07 -2.18
CA ASP A 120 31.56 23.58 -1.37
C ASP A 120 32.91 23.14 -1.95
N LYS A 121 32.96 21.94 -2.54
CA LYS A 121 34.12 21.44 -3.30
C LYS A 121 34.34 22.17 -4.62
N ILE A 122 33.29 22.54 -5.34
CA ILE A 122 33.40 23.29 -6.61
C ILE A 122 33.77 24.76 -6.36
N ILE A 123 33.25 25.38 -5.32
CA ILE A 123 33.58 26.75 -4.94
C ILE A 123 35.05 26.85 -4.50
N SER A 124 35.56 25.86 -3.77
CA SER A 124 36.94 25.84 -3.29
C SER A 124 37.98 25.49 -4.36
N ASN A 125 37.66 24.59 -5.30
CA ASN A 125 38.64 24.04 -6.26
C ASN A 125 38.27 24.21 -7.75
N GLY A 126 37.18 24.92 -8.06
CA GLY A 126 36.65 25.06 -9.42
C GLY A 126 37.20 26.24 -10.22
N THR A 127 37.07 26.18 -11.54
CA THR A 127 37.29 27.34 -12.43
C THR A 127 36.14 28.34 -12.31
N GLN A 128 36.37 29.63 -12.59
CA GLN A 128 35.33 30.68 -12.47
C GLN A 128 34.03 30.35 -13.23
N SER A 129 34.11 29.77 -14.43
CA SER A 129 32.92 29.33 -15.20
C SER A 129 32.11 28.27 -14.44
N ARG A 130 32.78 27.30 -13.80
CA ARG A 130 32.13 26.20 -13.07
C ARG A 130 31.48 26.68 -11.78
N VAL A 131 32.12 27.64 -11.10
CA VAL A 131 31.55 28.28 -9.91
C VAL A 131 30.28 29.05 -10.26
N ALA A 132 30.25 29.76 -11.40
CA ALA A 132 29.07 30.48 -11.86
C ALA A 132 27.90 29.56 -12.22
N GLU A 133 28.15 28.48 -12.98
CA GLU A 133 27.14 27.48 -13.36
C GLU A 133 26.55 26.74 -12.15
N ALA A 134 27.41 26.34 -11.21
CA ALA A 134 26.98 25.67 -9.98
C ALA A 134 26.16 26.62 -9.08
N THR A 135 26.65 27.84 -8.86
CA THR A 135 25.93 28.85 -8.05
C THR A 135 24.56 29.17 -8.66
N ALA A 136 24.49 29.34 -9.99
CA ALA A 136 23.23 29.60 -10.69
C ALA A 136 22.23 28.45 -10.52
N THR A 137 22.69 27.20 -10.60
CA THR A 137 21.82 26.02 -10.42
C THR A 137 21.31 25.89 -8.99
N HIS A 138 22.11 26.26 -7.99
CA HIS A 138 21.67 26.26 -6.59
C HIS A 138 20.73 27.40 -6.25
N VAL A 139 20.92 28.58 -6.83
CA VAL A 139 19.97 29.68 -6.73
C VAL A 139 18.64 29.25 -7.38
N LEU A 140 18.69 28.67 -8.58
CA LEU A 140 17.52 28.12 -9.27
C LEU A 140 16.82 27.05 -8.43
N LEU A 141 17.56 26.11 -7.85
CA LEU A 141 17.03 25.09 -6.96
C LEU A 141 16.30 25.71 -5.77
N THR A 142 16.91 26.71 -5.12
CA THR A 142 16.32 27.37 -3.95
C THR A 142 14.99 28.04 -4.29
N PHE A 143 14.93 28.77 -5.39
CA PHE A 143 13.69 29.39 -5.86
C PHE A 143 12.65 28.35 -6.29
N HIS A 144 13.08 27.30 -7.00
CA HIS A 144 12.21 26.22 -7.45
C HIS A 144 11.56 25.49 -6.26
N MET A 145 12.38 25.15 -5.26
CA MET A 145 11.96 24.50 -4.02
C MET A 145 10.98 25.34 -3.21
N LEU A 146 11.27 26.64 -3.07
CA LEU A 146 10.36 27.57 -2.41
C LEU A 146 9.04 27.68 -3.17
N PHE A 147 9.10 27.86 -4.49
CA PHE A 147 7.91 28.00 -5.33
C PHE A 147 7.04 26.75 -5.26
N ILE A 148 7.61 25.55 -5.43
CA ILE A 148 6.89 24.29 -5.35
C ILE A 148 6.32 24.08 -3.94
N ASN A 149 7.12 24.21 -2.88
CA ASN A 149 6.64 23.91 -1.54
C ASN A 149 5.51 24.86 -1.11
N VAL A 150 5.63 26.16 -1.42
CA VAL A 150 4.57 27.13 -1.14
C VAL A 150 3.35 26.87 -2.02
N LEU A 151 3.52 26.67 -3.33
CA LEU A 151 2.41 26.46 -4.25
C LEU A 151 1.67 25.15 -3.96
N ILE A 152 2.40 24.04 -3.82
CA ILE A 152 1.82 22.71 -3.64
C ILE A 152 1.17 22.60 -2.27
N LEU A 153 1.82 23.02 -1.18
CA LEU A 153 1.19 22.93 0.14
C LEU A 153 -0.05 23.82 0.23
N ASN A 154 0.01 25.06 -0.26
CA ASN A 154 -1.14 25.96 -0.19
C ASN A 154 -2.31 25.47 -1.03
N LEU A 155 -2.04 24.97 -2.25
CA LEU A 155 -3.08 24.43 -3.11
C LEU A 155 -3.63 23.10 -2.56
N LEU A 156 -2.77 22.24 -2.01
CA LEU A 156 -3.17 20.97 -1.41
C LEU A 156 -4.08 21.20 -0.21
N ILE A 157 -3.71 22.14 0.68
CA ILE A 157 -4.54 22.53 1.83
C ILE A 157 -5.87 23.12 1.36
N ALA A 158 -5.86 23.97 0.31
CA ALA A 158 -7.08 24.57 -0.21
C ALA A 158 -8.05 23.52 -0.78
N VAL A 159 -7.56 22.61 -1.62
CA VAL A 159 -8.38 21.55 -2.23
C VAL A 159 -8.84 20.53 -1.19
N PHE A 160 -7.99 20.19 -0.22
CA PHE A 160 -8.41 19.32 0.88
C PHE A 160 -9.48 19.97 1.74
N THR A 161 -9.37 21.25 2.07
CA THR A 161 -10.42 21.97 2.81
C THR A 161 -11.74 21.98 2.03
N ASP A 162 -11.71 22.32 0.75
CA ASP A 162 -12.91 22.32 -0.11
C ASP A 162 -13.54 20.91 -0.24
N THR A 163 -12.71 19.88 -0.40
CA THR A 163 -13.19 18.49 -0.47
C THR A 163 -13.72 18.01 0.89
N ILE A 164 -13.06 18.39 2.00
CA ILE A 164 -13.55 18.12 3.36
C ILE A 164 -14.96 18.66 3.49
N ASP A 165 -15.19 19.92 3.14
CA ASP A 165 -16.49 20.57 3.29
C ASP A 165 -17.56 19.94 2.40
N LYS A 166 -17.24 19.64 1.12
CA LYS A 166 -18.15 18.95 0.19
C LYS A 166 -18.53 17.53 0.64
N VAL A 167 -17.57 16.80 1.20
CA VAL A 167 -17.71 15.37 1.52
C VAL A 167 -18.26 15.16 2.93
N LYS A 168 -18.22 16.19 3.81
CA LYS A 168 -18.64 16.13 5.22
C LYS A 168 -20.11 15.73 5.40
N GLU A 169 -21.03 16.29 4.61
CA GLU A 169 -22.47 16.09 4.77
C GLU A 169 -22.90 14.64 4.53
N ASN A 170 -22.23 13.94 3.61
CA ASN A 170 -22.60 12.56 3.25
C ASN A 170 -21.69 11.50 3.87
N THR A 171 -20.50 11.87 4.37
CA THR A 171 -19.54 10.90 4.91
C THR A 171 -20.05 10.16 6.13
N GLU A 172 -20.78 10.84 7.03
CA GLU A 172 -21.27 10.17 8.23
C GLU A 172 -22.26 9.04 7.89
N PHE A 173 -23.13 9.27 6.90
CA PHE A 173 -24.02 8.24 6.38
C PHE A 173 -23.26 7.06 5.78
N TYR A 174 -22.32 7.31 4.87
CA TYR A 174 -21.53 6.26 4.24
C TYR A 174 -20.67 5.48 5.24
N TRP A 175 -20.06 6.16 6.21
CA TRP A 175 -19.31 5.54 7.29
C TRP A 175 -20.22 4.64 8.15
N ARG A 176 -21.42 5.09 8.51
CA ARG A 176 -22.39 4.27 9.26
C ARG A 176 -22.80 3.02 8.46
N CYS A 177 -23.04 3.14 7.15
CA CYS A 177 -23.31 1.99 6.29
C CYS A 177 -22.13 1.01 6.23
N GLN A 178 -20.90 1.52 6.14
CA GLN A 178 -19.69 0.71 6.10
C GLN A 178 -19.47 -0.03 7.43
N CYS A 179 -19.63 0.65 8.57
CA CYS A 179 -19.60 0.04 9.89
C CYS A 179 -20.69 -1.01 10.09
N TYR A 180 -21.91 -0.74 9.61
CA TYR A 180 -22.98 -1.74 9.63
C TYR A 180 -22.61 -3.00 8.85
N SER A 181 -22.02 -2.86 7.65
CA SER A 181 -21.55 -4.00 6.86
C SER A 181 -20.48 -4.80 7.61
N PHE A 182 -19.49 -4.13 8.22
CA PHE A 182 -18.45 -4.78 9.01
C PHE A 182 -19.02 -5.53 10.22
N ILE A 183 -19.91 -4.89 10.97
CA ILE A 183 -20.58 -5.49 12.13
C ILE A 183 -21.39 -6.71 11.69
N ARG A 184 -22.18 -6.59 10.60
CA ARG A 184 -22.97 -7.70 10.05
C ARG A 184 -22.10 -8.87 9.60
N GLU A 185 -20.94 -8.62 9.03
CA GLU A 185 -19.99 -9.66 8.64
C GLU A 185 -19.40 -10.38 9.86
N TYR A 186 -19.06 -9.63 10.92
CA TYR A 186 -18.58 -10.18 12.19
C TYR A 186 -19.65 -11.01 12.91
N PHE A 187 -20.90 -10.54 12.97
CA PHE A 187 -22.01 -11.27 13.60
C PHE A 187 -22.44 -12.54 12.85
N LYS A 188 -22.15 -12.64 11.54
CA LYS A 188 -22.39 -13.86 10.76
C LYS A 188 -21.31 -14.93 10.97
N GLN A 189 -20.15 -14.55 11.51
CA GLN A 189 -19.10 -15.51 11.85
C GLN A 189 -19.49 -16.29 13.11
N PRO A 190 -19.09 -17.58 13.22
CA PRO A 190 -19.47 -18.41 14.35
C PRO A 190 -19.04 -17.78 15.70
N PRO A 191 -19.92 -17.80 16.73
CA PRO A 191 -19.90 -16.90 17.88
C PRO A 191 -18.72 -17.03 18.87
N CYS A 192 -17.73 -17.89 18.63
CA CYS A 192 -16.69 -18.21 19.62
C CYS A 192 -15.24 -18.24 19.13
N ALA A 193 -14.84 -17.53 18.06
CA ALA A 193 -13.44 -17.57 17.65
C ALA A 193 -12.80 -16.19 17.53
N TYR A 194 -12.05 -15.80 18.56
CA TYR A 194 -10.87 -14.97 18.40
C TYR A 194 -10.00 -15.60 17.28
N PRO A 195 -9.36 -14.83 16.39
CA PRO A 195 -8.62 -15.34 15.21
C PRO A 195 -7.75 -16.59 15.43
N PRO A 196 -7.01 -16.78 16.54
CA PRO A 196 -6.26 -18.02 16.79
C PRO A 196 -7.12 -19.26 17.08
N LEU A 197 -8.35 -19.12 17.58
CA LEU A 197 -9.22 -20.25 17.96
C LEU A 197 -10.20 -20.66 16.84
N ILE A 198 -10.16 -19.99 15.68
CA ILE A 198 -11.06 -20.27 14.55
C ILE A 198 -10.80 -21.64 13.92
N ILE A 199 -9.56 -22.11 14.00
CA ILE A 199 -9.17 -23.44 13.51
C ILE A 199 -9.91 -24.51 14.32
N ILE A 200 -10.01 -24.34 15.65
CA ILE A 200 -10.65 -25.30 16.56
C ILE A 200 -12.17 -25.35 16.31
N SER A 201 -12.81 -24.20 16.11
CA SER A 201 -14.27 -24.16 15.85
C SER A 201 -14.64 -24.83 14.54
N HIS A 202 -13.87 -24.60 13.46
CA HIS A 202 -14.04 -25.30 12.19
C HIS A 202 -13.76 -26.79 12.31
N PHE A 203 -12.78 -27.20 13.12
CA PHE A 203 -12.49 -28.61 13.38
C PHE A 203 -13.66 -29.31 14.07
N ILE A 204 -14.27 -28.70 15.09
CA ILE A 204 -15.45 -29.24 15.78
C ILE A 204 -16.66 -29.32 14.85
N LEU A 205 -16.85 -28.31 13.98
CA LEU A 205 -17.95 -28.29 13.00
C LEU A 205 -17.77 -29.38 11.93
N LEU A 206 -16.53 -29.59 11.47
CA LEU A 206 -16.17 -30.67 10.56
C LEU A 206 -16.42 -32.04 11.19
N ILE A 207 -16.02 -32.24 12.45
CA ILE A 207 -16.30 -33.47 13.21
C ILE A 207 -17.81 -33.69 13.33
N ARG A 208 -18.60 -32.69 13.71
CA ARG A 208 -20.06 -32.79 13.78
C ARG A 208 -20.70 -33.12 12.43
N TYR A 209 -20.20 -32.53 11.34
CA TYR A 209 -20.66 -32.82 9.99
C TYR A 209 -20.38 -34.28 9.60
N ILE A 210 -19.16 -34.77 9.85
CA ILE A 210 -18.77 -36.16 9.61
C ILE A 210 -19.64 -37.10 10.46
N TYR A 211 -19.83 -36.80 11.74
CA TYR A 211 -20.63 -37.62 12.65
C TYR A 211 -22.10 -37.69 12.20
N SER A 212 -22.70 -36.56 11.80
CA SER A 212 -24.06 -36.48 11.25
C SER A 212 -24.22 -37.29 9.95
N LYS A 213 -23.23 -37.22 9.05
CA LYS A 213 -23.20 -38.03 7.83
C LYS A 213 -23.11 -39.53 8.14
N ILE A 214 -22.33 -39.93 9.14
CA ILE A 214 -22.19 -41.33 9.55
C ILE A 214 -23.45 -41.84 10.23
N THR A 215 -24.05 -41.07 11.15
CA THR A 215 -25.29 -41.48 11.82
C THR A 215 -26.47 -41.52 10.87
N CYS A 216 -26.61 -40.57 9.94
CA CYS A 216 -27.69 -40.56 8.95
C CYS A 216 -27.60 -41.78 8.00
N LYS A 217 -26.38 -42.16 7.59
CA LYS A 217 -26.14 -43.38 6.80
C LYS A 217 -26.45 -44.66 7.59
N ARG A 218 -26.15 -44.67 8.89
CA ARG A 218 -26.45 -45.80 9.79
C ARG A 218 -27.96 -45.98 10.04
N THR A 219 -28.75 -44.89 10.09
CA THR A 219 -30.20 -44.99 10.22
C THR A 219 -30.86 -45.53 8.94
N GLU A 220 -30.38 -45.14 7.75
CA GLU A 220 -30.85 -45.70 6.47
C GLU A 220 -30.59 -47.20 6.35
N ASP A 221 -29.37 -47.65 6.69
CA ASP A 221 -29.02 -49.09 6.68
C ASP A 221 -29.86 -49.90 7.69
N SER A 222 -30.10 -49.35 8.88
CA SER A 222 -30.93 -50.01 9.91
C SER A 222 -32.40 -50.16 9.49
N ASN A 223 -32.96 -49.17 8.80
CA ASN A 223 -34.33 -49.20 8.30
C ASN A 223 -34.50 -50.20 7.13
N HIS A 224 -33.49 -50.34 6.27
CA HIS A 224 -33.49 -51.35 5.21
C HIS A 224 -33.43 -52.77 5.78
N THR A 225 -32.55 -52.99 6.76
CA THR A 225 -32.38 -54.31 7.41
C THR A 225 -33.64 -54.72 8.19
N SER A 226 -34.27 -53.78 8.89
CA SER A 226 -35.54 -54.00 9.60
C SER A 226 -36.70 -54.37 8.65
N LYS A 227 -36.82 -53.67 7.50
CA LYS A 227 -37.82 -54.02 6.47
C LYS A 227 -37.59 -55.42 5.90
N SER A 228 -36.34 -55.81 5.63
CA SER A 228 -36.00 -57.16 5.15
C SER A 228 -36.35 -58.26 6.15
N ILE A 229 -36.09 -58.05 7.44
CA ILE A 229 -36.44 -59.00 8.51
C ILE A 229 -37.96 -59.12 8.69
N THR A 230 -38.69 -58.02 8.50
CA THR A 230 -40.16 -58.01 8.61
C THR A 230 -40.82 -58.75 7.45
N LEU A 231 -40.26 -58.65 6.23
CA LEU A 231 -40.71 -59.42 5.07
C LEU A 231 -40.46 -60.92 5.21
N LEU A 232 -39.32 -61.32 5.79
CA LEU A 232 -39.01 -62.74 6.05
C LEU A 232 -39.88 -63.38 7.14
N ARG A 233 -40.53 -62.59 8.00
CA ARG A 233 -41.44 -63.09 9.04
C ARG A 233 -42.87 -63.32 8.54
N ASN A 234 -43.22 -62.75 7.38
CA ASN A 234 -44.55 -62.87 6.77
C ASN A 234 -44.63 -63.97 5.68
N PHE A 235 -43.56 -64.74 5.51
CA PHE A 235 -43.52 -66.00 4.76
C PHE A 235 -43.39 -67.16 5.74
#